data_AF-A0A7V3JJ02-F1
#
_entry.id   AF-A0A7V3JJ02-F1
#
_cell.length_a   1.000
_cell.length_b   1.000
_cell.length_c   1.000
_cell.angle_alpha   90.00
_cell.angle_beta   90.00
_cell.angle_gamma   90.00
#
_symmetry.space_group_name_H-M   'P 1'
#
loop_
_entity.id
_entity.type
_entity.pdbx_description
1 polymer ?
#
loop_
_entity_poly.entity_id
_entity_poly.type
_entity_poly.pdbx_seq_one_letter_code
_entity_poly.pdbx_strand_id
1 'polypeptide(L)'
;MFENPAEGLSDSPERKNSSGHWRRWLAQHPGLGRAGQVARWVLVRLAALTGVILLVGLFGTFAAGWYTSRPEFCRSCHIMEPYYQSWQASTHRDVSCIECHFPPGFGGKVRGKLLGLVQLAKYVTQSEGPRPAAEIPDASCLRSGCHETRLLSGRVDFYGVPFDHAQHLGELRRGKRLRCTSCHSQIVQGSHMTVTTSTCFLCHFKEGRFNEGLGACTRCHQIPDKKFDLGGGTVFTHELAYERSVDCANCHGDLIRGRGEVPRERCGVCHNRQEDLARIDDHVFLHQTHVTEHKIDCLDCHLAIEHSLDRQKIQHAASDCAACHPDHHREQVNMLQGMGGKSIPRHTNGMVSVRLECRTCHRYKEEGPTGTVTWKASIQVCGACHEATALPALQAYHQQWKAALVALEDAARKARQALEAATLPEPQAKQLRDRLADVEHDLAFLRSANGIHNIHYASSLAQAIRDHLGELARALKLPPIDVKLPTSLPQWK
;
A
#
# COMPACT_ATOMS: atom_id res chain seq x y z
N MET A 1 55.30 -0.29 84.22
CA MET A 1 54.73 -0.43 85.57
C MET A 1 53.61 -1.44 85.46
N PHE A 2 53.63 -2.64 86.00
CA PHE A 2 54.50 -3.35 86.95
C PHE A 2 54.27 -4.86 86.63
N GLU A 3 55.34 -5.62 86.38
CA GLU A 3 55.91 -6.64 87.29
C GLU A 3 55.02 -7.87 87.60
N ASN A 4 55.55 -9.03 87.20
CA ASN A 4 55.31 -10.41 87.68
C ASN A 4 55.56 -10.51 89.21
N PRO A 5 55.16 -11.56 89.99
CA PRO A 5 55.30 -13.00 89.67
C PRO A 5 54.33 -14.02 90.35
N ALA A 6 54.48 -15.30 89.96
CA ALA A 6 54.45 -16.57 90.75
C ALA A 6 53.26 -16.90 91.68
N GLU A 7 52.86 -18.13 92.00
CA GLU A 7 53.10 -19.54 91.66
C GLU A 7 52.09 -20.32 92.55
N GLY A 8 51.70 -21.55 92.17
CA GLY A 8 51.37 -22.57 93.17
C GLY A 8 50.13 -23.44 92.92
N LEU A 9 50.41 -24.75 92.90
CA LEU A 9 49.53 -25.91 93.17
C LEU A 9 48.63 -26.40 92.02
N SER A 10 48.44 -27.68 91.75
CA SER A 10 49.14 -28.97 91.94
C SER A 10 48.18 -30.01 91.34
N ASP A 11 48.74 -31.06 90.74
CA ASP A 11 48.10 -32.35 90.41
C ASP A 11 46.98 -32.43 89.35
N SER A 12 47.37 -33.07 88.24
CA SER A 12 46.55 -33.72 87.22
C SER A 12 45.70 -34.88 87.76
N PRO A 13 44.60 -35.24 87.07
CA PRO A 13 44.58 -36.60 86.53
C PRO A 13 44.04 -36.69 85.09
N GLU A 14 44.79 -37.48 84.31
CA GLU A 14 44.37 -38.35 83.21
C GLU A 14 42.98 -38.14 82.59
N ARG A 15 42.99 -37.68 81.33
CA ARG A 15 41.86 -37.80 80.40
C ARG A 15 41.53 -39.29 80.16
N LYS A 16 40.58 -39.83 80.91
CA LYS A 16 39.95 -41.12 80.61
C LYS A 16 39.15 -41.01 79.32
N ASN A 17 39.63 -41.72 78.30
CA ASN A 17 39.05 -41.89 76.97
C ASN A 17 37.59 -42.38 77.07
N SER A 18 36.62 -41.51 76.78
CA SER A 18 35.17 -41.77 76.85
C SER A 18 34.63 -42.62 75.69
N SER A 19 35.48 -43.10 74.78
CA SER A 19 35.07 -43.92 73.64
C SER A 19 34.68 -45.37 73.98
N GLY A 20 34.88 -45.81 75.24
CA GLY A 20 34.61 -47.18 75.68
C GLY A 20 33.19 -47.45 76.21
N HIS A 21 32.50 -46.45 76.78
CA HIS A 21 31.20 -46.67 77.42
C HIS A 21 30.05 -46.85 76.42
N TRP A 22 30.04 -46.09 75.32
CA TRP A 22 29.03 -46.25 74.28
C TRP A 22 29.15 -47.60 73.56
N ARG A 23 30.39 -48.11 73.38
CA ARG A 23 30.67 -49.40 72.73
C ARG A 23 30.12 -50.57 73.54
N ARG A 24 30.23 -50.50 74.88
CA ARG A 24 29.71 -51.52 75.78
C ARG A 24 28.19 -51.49 75.91
N TRP A 25 27.56 -50.30 75.84
CA TRP A 25 26.10 -50.16 75.88
C TRP A 25 25.43 -50.70 74.59
N LEU A 26 25.98 -50.40 73.41
CA LEU A 26 25.50 -50.93 72.13
C LEU A 26 25.69 -52.45 71.97
N ALA A 27 26.70 -53.03 72.62
CA ALA A 27 26.92 -54.49 72.63
C ALA A 27 25.87 -55.26 73.46
N GLN A 28 25.23 -54.60 74.44
CA GLN A 28 24.21 -55.22 75.30
C GLN A 28 22.79 -55.11 74.72
N HIS A 29 22.57 -54.28 73.68
CA HIS A 29 21.25 -54.01 73.08
C HIS A 29 21.30 -54.09 71.53
N PRO A 30 21.58 -55.26 70.93
CA PRO A 30 21.82 -55.42 69.49
C PRO A 30 20.61 -55.07 68.58
N GLY A 31 19.40 -55.00 69.14
CA GLY A 31 18.17 -54.63 68.42
C GLY A 31 18.01 -53.12 68.14
N LEU A 32 18.56 -52.25 68.99
CA LEU A 32 18.42 -50.79 68.89
C LEU A 32 19.29 -50.18 67.77
N GLY A 33 20.47 -50.76 67.51
CA GLY A 33 21.33 -50.37 66.38
C GLY A 33 20.77 -50.77 65.01
N ARG A 34 20.13 -51.95 64.91
CA ARG A 34 19.45 -52.43 63.70
C ARG A 34 18.19 -51.63 63.41
N ALA A 35 17.36 -51.31 64.41
CA ALA A 35 16.16 -50.50 64.24
C ALA A 35 16.50 -49.05 63.80
N GLY A 36 17.53 -48.43 64.38
CA GLY A 36 18.03 -47.11 63.97
C GLY A 36 18.68 -47.10 62.57
N GLN A 37 19.41 -48.15 62.21
CA GLN A 37 19.95 -48.31 60.85
C GLN A 37 18.84 -48.54 59.82
N VAL A 38 17.86 -49.40 60.11
CA VAL A 38 16.71 -49.65 59.23
C VAL A 38 15.89 -48.37 59.06
N ALA A 39 15.59 -47.63 60.13
CA ALA A 39 14.92 -46.33 60.06
C ALA A 39 15.72 -45.31 59.23
N ARG A 40 17.05 -45.27 59.37
CA ARG A 40 17.92 -44.41 58.57
C ARG A 40 17.89 -44.78 57.08
N TRP A 41 17.92 -46.07 56.75
CA TRP A 41 17.82 -46.54 55.36
C TRP A 41 16.43 -46.31 54.76
N VAL A 42 15.36 -46.43 55.55
CA VAL A 42 14.00 -46.09 55.14
C VAL A 42 13.88 -44.58 54.86
N LEU A 43 14.39 -43.72 55.75
CA LEU A 43 14.40 -42.27 55.54
C LEU A 43 15.23 -41.85 54.32
N VAL A 44 16.40 -42.46 54.11
CA VAL A 44 17.23 -42.22 52.91
C VAL A 44 16.51 -42.67 51.63
N ARG A 45 15.82 -43.82 51.65
CA ARG A 45 15.02 -44.29 50.50
C ARG A 45 13.82 -43.38 50.22
N LEU A 46 13.12 -42.91 51.26
CA LEU A 46 12.02 -41.96 51.12
C LEU A 46 12.51 -40.60 50.59
N ALA A 47 13.62 -40.09 51.11
CA ALA A 47 14.23 -38.86 50.61
C ALA A 47 14.71 -39.02 49.15
N ALA A 48 15.31 -40.15 48.80
CA ALA A 48 15.71 -40.46 47.43
C ALA A 48 14.50 -40.57 46.49
N LEU A 49 13.43 -41.25 46.91
CA LEU A 49 12.19 -41.38 46.14
C LEU A 49 11.54 -40.01 45.91
N THR A 50 11.42 -39.18 46.95
CA THR A 50 10.93 -37.80 46.84
C THR A 50 11.83 -36.97 45.92
N GLY A 51 13.15 -37.10 46.05
CA GLY A 51 14.11 -36.44 45.17
C GLY A 51 13.93 -36.83 43.70
N VAL A 52 13.72 -38.13 43.41
CA VAL A 52 13.42 -38.63 42.06
C VAL A 52 12.09 -38.08 41.55
N ILE A 53 11.03 -38.08 42.37
CA ILE A 53 9.72 -37.53 41.99
C ILE A 53 9.83 -36.05 41.67
N LEU A 54 10.54 -35.26 42.49
CA LEU A 54 10.76 -33.84 42.25
C LEU A 54 11.58 -33.59 40.97
N LEU A 55 12.62 -34.40 40.73
CA LEU A 55 13.43 -34.32 39.51
C LEU A 55 12.61 -34.67 38.26
N VAL A 56 11.83 -35.75 38.30
CA VAL A 56 10.96 -36.16 37.20
C VAL A 56 9.87 -35.10 36.97
N GLY A 57 9.28 -34.55 38.03
CA GLY A 57 8.31 -33.46 37.95
C GLY A 57 8.91 -32.19 37.34
N LEU A 58 10.10 -31.80 37.75
CA LEU A 58 10.81 -30.64 37.22
C LEU A 58 11.18 -30.85 35.74
N PHE A 59 11.72 -32.02 35.40
CA PHE A 59 12.07 -32.37 34.03
C PHE A 59 10.83 -32.42 33.13
N GLY A 60 9.74 -33.04 33.59
CA GLY A 60 8.47 -33.09 32.87
C GLY A 60 7.89 -31.70 32.63
N THR A 61 7.92 -30.83 33.65
CA THR A 61 7.48 -29.43 33.53
C THR A 61 8.32 -28.65 32.53
N PHE A 62 9.64 -28.83 32.56
CA PHE A 62 10.55 -28.21 31.61
C PHE A 62 10.31 -28.70 30.17
N ALA A 63 10.22 -30.02 29.98
CA ALA A 63 9.99 -30.63 28.67
C ALA A 63 8.65 -30.20 28.07
N ALA A 64 7.57 -30.19 28.88
CA ALA A 64 6.27 -29.67 28.46
C ALA A 64 6.33 -28.17 28.14
N GLY A 65 7.01 -27.39 28.99
CA GLY A 65 7.23 -25.96 28.77
C GLY A 65 7.95 -25.66 27.46
N TRP A 66 8.97 -26.44 27.12
CA TRP A 66 9.74 -26.33 25.89
C TRP A 66 8.94 -26.79 24.66
N TYR A 67 8.28 -27.94 24.72
CA TYR A 67 7.45 -28.46 23.63
C TYR A 67 6.31 -27.50 23.27
N THR A 68 5.59 -26.99 24.28
CA THR A 68 4.48 -26.04 24.10
C THR A 68 4.91 -24.64 23.65
N SER A 69 6.21 -24.38 23.54
CA SER A 69 6.77 -23.11 23.07
C SER A 69 7.19 -23.16 21.60
N ARG A 70 6.97 -24.29 20.92
CA ARG A 70 7.34 -24.50 19.53
C ARG A 70 6.23 -24.06 18.57
N PRO A 71 6.56 -23.48 17.40
CA PRO A 71 5.58 -23.13 16.37
C PRO A 71 4.68 -24.31 15.95
N GLU A 72 5.21 -25.52 15.88
CA GLU A 72 4.45 -26.73 15.51
C GLU A 72 3.40 -27.10 16.56
N PHE A 73 3.65 -26.81 17.84
CA PHE A 73 2.64 -26.97 18.88
C PHE A 73 1.51 -25.96 18.68
N CYS A 74 1.84 -24.69 18.41
CA CYS A 74 0.83 -23.67 18.12
C CYS A 74 -0.02 -24.04 16.89
N ARG A 75 0.59 -24.61 15.85
CA ARG A 75 -0.10 -25.12 14.65
C ARG A 75 -1.17 -26.18 14.99
N SER A 76 -0.94 -26.99 16.03
CA SER A 76 -1.90 -28.02 16.45
C SER A 76 -3.20 -27.46 17.05
N CYS A 77 -3.27 -26.14 17.31
CA CYS A 77 -4.47 -25.45 17.74
C CYS A 77 -5.40 -25.11 16.55
N HIS A 78 -6.72 -25.12 16.78
CA HIS A 78 -7.75 -25.13 15.73
C HIS A 78 -7.78 -23.95 14.76
N ILE A 79 -7.24 -22.78 15.12
CA ILE A 79 -7.28 -21.56 14.29
C ILE A 79 -5.91 -21.20 13.69
N MET A 80 -4.84 -21.91 14.07
CA MET A 80 -3.47 -21.44 13.87
C MET A 80 -2.85 -21.84 12.53
N GLU A 81 -3.39 -22.84 11.81
CA GLU A 81 -2.83 -23.31 10.54
C GLU A 81 -2.54 -22.18 9.53
N PRO A 82 -3.48 -21.29 9.16
CA PRO A 82 -3.20 -20.21 8.20
C PRO A 82 -2.16 -19.22 8.73
N TYR A 83 -2.14 -18.96 10.04
CA TYR A 83 -1.15 -18.07 10.67
C TYR A 83 0.25 -18.69 10.68
N TYR A 84 0.34 -20.00 10.91
CA TYR A 84 1.59 -20.76 10.86
C TYR A 84 2.16 -20.75 9.44
N GLN A 85 1.34 -21.01 8.41
CA GLN A 85 1.78 -20.95 7.02
C GLN A 85 2.27 -19.54 6.64
N SER A 86 1.53 -18.52 7.08
CA SER A 86 1.90 -17.11 6.88
C SER A 86 3.23 -16.75 7.57
N TRP A 87 3.44 -17.24 8.79
CA TRP A 87 4.70 -17.10 9.53
C TRP A 87 5.86 -17.81 8.84
N GLN A 88 5.64 -19.03 8.36
CA GLN A 88 6.64 -19.84 7.66
C GLN A 88 7.10 -19.18 6.34
N ALA A 89 6.21 -18.42 5.69
CA ALA A 89 6.53 -17.63 4.50
C ALA A 89 7.15 -16.26 4.80
N SER A 90 7.14 -15.81 6.06
CA SER A 90 7.62 -14.49 6.46
C SER A 90 9.14 -14.43 6.65
N THR A 91 9.66 -13.21 6.81
CA THR A 91 11.05 -12.96 7.21
C THR A 91 11.37 -13.43 8.63
N HIS A 92 10.35 -13.77 9.43
CA HIS A 92 10.48 -14.20 10.83
C HIS A 92 10.28 -15.71 11.03
N ARG A 93 10.32 -16.52 9.96
CA ARG A 93 10.13 -17.97 10.00
C ARG A 93 11.10 -18.75 10.90
N ASP A 94 12.21 -18.15 11.30
CA ASP A 94 13.19 -18.76 12.21
C ASP A 94 13.02 -18.27 13.67
N VAL A 95 12.01 -17.43 13.94
CA VAL A 95 11.68 -16.90 15.26
C VAL A 95 10.43 -17.60 15.80
N SER A 96 10.53 -18.22 16.98
CA SER A 96 9.37 -18.87 17.59
C SER A 96 8.24 -17.88 17.87
N CYS A 97 6.98 -18.29 17.70
CA CYS A 97 5.79 -17.47 17.92
C CYS A 97 5.79 -16.80 19.32
N ILE A 98 6.26 -17.53 20.35
CA ILE A 98 6.26 -17.01 21.72
C ILE A 98 7.26 -15.87 21.93
N GLU A 99 8.28 -15.75 21.07
CA GLU A 99 9.24 -14.64 21.14
C GLU A 99 8.61 -13.30 20.75
N CYS A 100 7.47 -13.30 20.04
CA CYS A 100 6.73 -12.05 19.81
C CYS A 100 5.49 -11.96 20.70
N HIS A 101 4.73 -13.05 20.79
CA HIS A 101 3.43 -13.06 21.46
C HIS A 101 3.52 -13.04 22.99
N PHE A 102 4.65 -13.46 23.59
CA PHE A 102 4.84 -13.36 25.04
C PHE A 102 5.81 -12.20 25.35
N PRO A 103 5.43 -11.26 26.24
CA PRO A 103 6.34 -10.20 26.67
C PRO A 103 7.67 -10.78 27.20
N PRO A 104 8.80 -10.08 27.02
CA PRO A 104 10.09 -10.56 27.50
C PRO A 104 10.10 -10.71 29.03
N GLY A 105 10.96 -11.60 29.52
CA GLY A 105 11.11 -11.91 30.94
C GLY A 105 10.25 -13.07 31.44
N PHE A 106 10.54 -13.53 32.65
CA PHE A 106 9.90 -14.71 33.24
C PHE A 106 8.38 -14.52 33.45
N GLY A 107 7.98 -13.35 33.97
CA GLY A 107 6.57 -13.03 34.19
C GLY A 107 5.73 -13.04 32.91
N GLY A 108 6.29 -12.57 31.79
CA GLY A 108 5.62 -12.61 30.48
C GLY A 108 5.40 -14.04 29.98
N LYS A 109 6.38 -14.93 30.17
CA LYS A 109 6.25 -16.36 29.85
C LYS A 109 5.16 -17.04 30.66
N VAL A 110 5.09 -16.78 31.97
CA VAL A 110 4.05 -17.33 32.85
C VAL A 110 2.67 -16.83 32.43
N ARG A 111 2.51 -15.51 32.24
CA ARG A 111 1.25 -14.91 31.79
C ARG A 111 0.79 -15.47 30.45
N GLY A 112 1.70 -15.57 29.47
CA GLY A 112 1.40 -16.12 28.15
C GLY A 112 0.90 -17.56 28.22
N LYS A 113 1.51 -18.41 29.06
CA LYS A 113 1.04 -19.78 29.27
C LYS A 113 -0.33 -19.85 29.95
N LEU A 114 -0.60 -18.99 30.94
CA LEU A 114 -1.93 -18.90 31.57
C LEU A 114 -3.01 -18.45 30.57
N LEU A 115 -2.71 -17.47 29.71
CA LEU A 115 -3.62 -17.06 28.64
C LEU A 115 -3.83 -18.16 27.60
N GLY A 116 -2.80 -18.95 27.31
CA GLY A 116 -2.91 -20.14 26.45
C GLY A 116 -3.88 -21.19 27.01
N LEU A 117 -3.91 -21.40 28.34
CA LEU A 117 -4.89 -22.28 28.99
C LEU A 117 -6.32 -21.76 28.84
N VAL A 118 -6.53 -20.44 28.90
CA VAL A 118 -7.84 -19.83 28.64
C VAL A 118 -8.28 -20.09 27.20
N GLN A 119 -7.37 -19.99 26.22
CA GLN A 119 -7.70 -20.29 24.83
C GLN A 119 -8.01 -21.77 24.60
N LEU A 120 -7.30 -22.67 25.29
CA LEU A 120 -7.62 -24.09 25.30
C LEU A 120 -9.02 -24.34 25.87
N ALA A 121 -9.38 -23.68 26.98
CA ALA A 121 -10.72 -23.79 27.56
C ALA A 121 -11.80 -23.28 26.59
N LYS A 122 -11.58 -22.13 25.94
CA LYS A 122 -12.51 -21.60 24.92
C LYS A 122 -12.70 -22.59 23.78
N TYR A 123 -11.62 -23.16 23.25
CA TYR A 123 -11.68 -24.19 22.21
C TYR A 123 -12.50 -25.41 22.62
N VAL A 124 -12.21 -25.96 23.81
CA VAL A 124 -12.92 -27.14 24.32
C VAL A 124 -14.41 -26.85 24.55
N THR A 125 -14.74 -25.61 24.91
CA THR A 125 -16.12 -25.15 25.14
C THR A 125 -16.79 -24.55 23.90
N GLN A 126 -16.09 -24.49 22.76
CA GLN A 126 -16.55 -23.88 21.51
C GLN A 126 -17.05 -22.43 21.69
N SER A 127 -16.44 -21.70 22.63
CA SER A 127 -16.83 -20.33 22.98
C SER A 127 -15.86 -19.28 22.40
N GLU A 128 -15.04 -19.66 21.42
CA GLU A 128 -14.13 -18.75 20.73
C GLU A 128 -14.86 -17.70 19.90
N GLY A 129 -14.34 -16.48 19.92
CA GLY A 129 -14.77 -15.42 19.00
C GLY A 129 -14.10 -15.58 17.63
N PRO A 130 -14.66 -14.98 16.57
CA PRO A 130 -14.20 -15.17 15.19
C PRO A 130 -12.84 -14.52 14.88
N ARG A 131 -12.23 -13.79 15.82
CA ARG A 131 -11.01 -13.00 15.60
C ARG A 131 -9.99 -13.21 16.71
N PRO A 132 -8.95 -14.03 16.49
CA PRO A 132 -7.82 -14.07 17.41
C PRO A 132 -6.98 -12.80 17.19
N ALA A 133 -7.13 -11.81 18.08
CA ALA A 133 -6.25 -10.65 18.13
C ALA A 133 -5.15 -10.89 19.15
N ALA A 134 -3.89 -10.73 18.74
CA ALA A 134 -2.75 -10.76 19.65
C ALA A 134 -2.18 -9.36 19.82
N GLU A 135 -2.13 -8.89 21.06
CA GLU A 135 -1.44 -7.66 21.41
C GLU A 135 0.06 -7.94 21.60
N ILE A 136 0.87 -7.54 20.61
CA ILE A 136 2.34 -7.66 20.70
C ILE A 136 2.89 -6.33 21.21
N PRO A 137 3.55 -6.30 22.39
CA PRO A 137 4.16 -5.08 22.92
C PRO A 137 5.48 -4.78 22.19
N ASP A 138 5.84 -3.50 22.09
CA ASP A 138 7.09 -3.06 21.44
C ASP A 138 8.34 -3.69 22.09
N ALA A 139 8.28 -3.94 23.40
CA ALA A 139 9.35 -4.65 24.13
C ALA A 139 9.62 -6.06 23.57
N SER A 140 8.62 -6.72 22.97
CA SER A 140 8.85 -7.99 22.29
C SER A 140 9.66 -7.82 21.01
N CYS A 141 9.45 -6.74 20.27
CA CYS A 141 10.20 -6.45 19.05
C CYS A 141 11.62 -5.97 19.37
N LEU A 142 11.77 -5.14 20.40
CA LEU A 142 13.04 -4.53 20.83
C LEU A 142 13.85 -5.40 21.79
N ARG A 143 13.48 -6.69 21.96
CA ARG A 143 14.21 -7.60 22.85
C ARG A 143 15.60 -7.92 22.31
N SER A 144 16.44 -8.45 23.20
CA SER A 144 17.81 -8.80 22.84
C SER A 144 17.87 -9.85 21.73
N GLY A 145 18.72 -9.61 20.72
CA GLY A 145 18.86 -10.43 19.51
C GLY A 145 17.85 -10.12 18.41
N CYS A 146 17.01 -9.09 18.56
CA CYS A 146 16.00 -8.69 17.58
C CYS A 146 16.23 -7.24 17.07
N HIS A 147 15.30 -6.30 17.33
CA HIS A 147 15.33 -4.94 16.79
C HIS A 147 15.85 -3.88 17.77
N GLU A 148 16.77 -4.24 18.66
CA GLU A 148 17.25 -3.38 19.77
C GLU A 148 17.68 -1.97 19.35
N THR A 149 18.38 -1.85 18.21
CA THR A 149 18.91 -0.58 17.70
C THR A 149 18.04 0.06 16.63
N ARG A 150 16.87 -0.51 16.35
CA ARG A 150 16.04 -0.10 15.19
C ARG A 150 15.59 1.36 15.27
N LEU A 151 15.34 1.86 16.48
CA LEU A 151 15.01 3.26 16.73
C LEU A 151 16.21 4.21 16.57
N LEU A 152 17.44 3.69 16.54
CA LEU A 152 18.70 4.42 16.43
C LEU A 152 19.32 4.33 15.02
N SER A 153 18.76 3.49 14.14
CA SER A 153 19.37 3.11 12.84
C SER A 153 19.17 4.12 11.70
N GLY A 154 18.69 5.34 11.98
CA GLY A 154 18.50 6.39 10.98
C GLY A 154 17.47 6.05 9.89
N ARG A 155 17.61 6.70 8.72
CA ARG A 155 16.71 6.54 7.57
C ARG A 155 16.92 5.20 6.87
N VAL A 156 15.83 4.55 6.48
CA VAL A 156 15.83 3.38 5.59
C VAL A 156 15.08 3.66 4.31
N ASP A 157 15.52 3.06 3.22
CA ASP A 157 14.75 3.07 1.99
C ASP A 157 13.61 2.05 2.08
N PHE A 158 12.39 2.52 1.88
CA PHE A 158 11.19 1.70 1.82
C PHE A 158 10.53 1.89 0.46
N TYR A 159 10.90 1.04 -0.50
CA TYR A 159 10.41 1.13 -1.89
C TYR A 159 10.66 2.50 -2.55
N GLY A 160 11.85 3.08 -2.36
CA GLY A 160 12.20 4.41 -2.87
C GLY A 160 11.68 5.58 -2.01
N VAL A 161 11.09 5.29 -0.84
CA VAL A 161 10.68 6.29 0.15
C VAL A 161 11.66 6.26 1.33
N PRO A 162 12.45 7.32 1.57
CA PRO A 162 13.25 7.40 2.79
C PRO A 162 12.35 7.51 4.02
N PHE A 163 12.38 6.50 4.88
CA PHE A 163 11.59 6.41 6.10
C PHE A 163 12.46 6.43 7.36
N ASP A 164 12.04 7.19 8.37
CA ASP A 164 12.72 7.30 9.66
C ASP A 164 11.80 6.88 10.81
N HIS A 165 12.21 5.86 11.57
CA HIS A 165 11.44 5.34 12.70
C HIS A 165 11.39 6.33 13.87
N ALA A 166 12.46 7.06 14.14
CA ALA A 166 12.52 8.01 15.26
C ALA A 166 11.49 9.13 15.07
N GLN A 167 11.33 9.58 13.82
CA GLN A 167 10.31 10.57 13.47
C GLN A 167 8.88 10.06 13.63
N HIS A 168 8.63 8.74 13.62
CA HIS A 168 7.25 8.22 13.74
C HIS A 168 6.93 7.70 15.15
N LEU A 169 7.92 7.15 15.86
CA LEU A 169 7.72 6.47 17.15
C LEU A 169 8.20 7.30 18.36
N GLY A 170 9.00 8.35 18.15
CA GLY A 170 9.61 9.11 19.24
C GLY A 170 8.69 10.04 20.02
N GLU A 171 7.56 10.46 19.44
CA GLU A 171 6.61 11.39 20.06
C GLU A 171 5.17 11.01 19.72
N LEU A 172 4.20 11.67 20.37
CA LEU A 172 2.80 11.55 19.98
C LEU A 172 2.58 12.10 18.56
N ARG A 173 1.90 11.31 17.73
CA ARG A 173 1.52 11.69 16.37
C ARG A 173 0.02 11.91 16.33
N ARG A 174 -0.41 13.18 16.28
CA ARG A 174 -1.84 13.57 16.29
C ARG A 174 -2.58 12.97 17.50
N GLY A 175 -2.00 13.15 18.68
CA GLY A 175 -2.54 12.70 19.97
C GLY A 175 -2.45 11.19 20.21
N LYS A 176 -1.81 10.41 19.33
CA LYS A 176 -1.69 8.96 19.47
C LYS A 176 -0.22 8.53 19.53
N ARG A 177 0.10 7.59 20.42
CA ARG A 177 1.42 6.92 20.43
C ARG A 177 1.35 5.73 19.50
N LEU A 178 2.17 5.77 18.45
CA LEU A 178 2.34 4.65 17.53
C LEU A 178 3.19 3.56 18.18
N ARG A 179 2.96 2.32 17.76
CA ARG A 179 3.69 1.11 18.17
C ARG A 179 4.39 0.52 16.95
N CYS A 180 5.36 -0.38 17.16
CA CYS A 180 6.00 -1.12 16.06
C CYS A 180 4.95 -1.80 15.18
N THR A 181 3.95 -2.41 15.83
CA THR A 181 2.88 -3.14 15.16
C THR A 181 1.75 -2.27 14.62
N SER A 182 1.79 -0.94 14.80
CA SER A 182 0.87 -0.02 14.13
C SER A 182 1.10 0.00 12.61
N CYS A 183 2.36 -0.16 12.19
CA CYS A 183 2.73 -0.25 10.78
C CYS A 183 3.05 -1.70 10.38
N HIS A 184 3.75 -2.45 11.24
CA HIS A 184 4.03 -3.87 11.04
C HIS A 184 2.85 -4.70 11.52
N SER A 185 1.77 -4.73 10.73
CA SER A 185 0.55 -5.46 11.12
C SER A 185 0.72 -6.96 10.88
N GLN A 186 -0.11 -7.74 11.59
CA GLN A 186 0.12 -9.18 11.75
C GLN A 186 -0.31 -10.00 10.54
N ILE A 187 -1.19 -9.47 9.67
CA ILE A 187 -1.68 -10.18 8.48
C ILE A 187 -1.99 -9.16 7.39
N VAL A 188 -1.00 -8.79 6.59
CA VAL A 188 -1.26 -8.07 5.33
C VAL A 188 -1.13 -9.09 4.22
N GLN A 189 -2.18 -9.28 3.42
CA GLN A 189 -2.14 -10.09 2.21
C GLN A 189 -1.60 -11.53 2.43
N GLY A 190 -1.90 -12.12 3.60
CA GLY A 190 -1.47 -13.49 3.92
C GLY A 190 0.00 -13.61 4.36
N SER A 191 0.70 -12.50 4.60
CA SER A 191 2.07 -12.51 5.17
C SER A 191 2.08 -12.04 6.62
N HIS A 192 2.78 -12.80 7.46
CA HIS A 192 2.87 -12.56 8.90
C HIS A 192 3.89 -11.45 9.15
N MET A 193 3.46 -10.39 9.83
CA MET A 193 4.32 -9.27 10.24
C MET A 193 4.98 -8.55 9.06
N THR A 194 4.22 -7.75 8.32
CA THR A 194 4.73 -6.91 7.24
C THR A 194 4.20 -5.48 7.34
N VAL A 195 4.85 -4.54 6.66
CA VAL A 195 4.47 -3.13 6.70
C VAL A 195 3.20 -2.92 5.87
N THR A 196 2.14 -2.40 6.51
CA THR A 196 0.90 -2.00 5.85
C THR A 196 1.05 -0.59 5.28
N THR A 197 1.22 -0.47 3.96
CA THR A 197 1.35 0.84 3.28
C THR A 197 0.12 1.75 3.46
N SER A 198 -1.07 1.16 3.54
CA SER A 198 -2.31 1.91 3.80
C SER A 198 -2.30 2.67 5.14
N THR A 199 -1.54 2.23 6.15
CA THR A 199 -1.39 2.98 7.41
C THR A 199 -0.72 4.33 7.17
N CYS A 200 0.29 4.37 6.29
CA CYS A 200 0.96 5.61 5.89
C CYS A 200 -0.06 6.55 5.23
N PHE A 201 -0.82 6.03 4.27
CA PHE A 201 -1.79 6.82 3.49
C PHE A 201 -2.90 7.38 4.37
N LEU A 202 -3.41 6.60 5.33
CA LEU A 202 -4.41 7.05 6.30
C LEU A 202 -3.94 8.24 7.13
N CYS A 203 -2.67 8.25 7.55
CA CYS A 203 -2.15 9.35 8.35
C CYS A 203 -1.85 10.58 7.49
N HIS A 204 -1.25 10.38 6.31
CA HIS A 204 -0.71 11.46 5.48
C HIS A 204 -1.71 12.06 4.49
N PHE A 205 -2.76 11.33 4.08
CA PHE A 205 -3.72 11.81 3.06
C PHE A 205 -5.14 12.09 3.58
N LYS A 206 -5.55 11.54 4.74
CA LYS A 206 -6.95 11.64 5.22
C LYS A 206 -7.48 13.06 5.39
N GLU A 207 -6.65 14.01 5.81
CA GLU A 207 -7.05 15.41 6.10
C GLU A 207 -6.38 16.43 5.18
N GLY A 208 -5.55 15.97 4.24
CA GLY A 208 -4.76 16.84 3.39
C GLY A 208 -5.44 17.12 2.05
N ARG A 209 -5.24 18.33 1.52
CA ARG A 209 -5.40 18.57 0.08
C ARG A 209 -4.25 17.89 -0.66
N PHE A 210 -4.46 17.61 -1.95
CA PHE A 210 -3.47 16.95 -2.79
C PHE A 210 -2.14 17.71 -2.76
N ASN A 211 -1.03 17.00 -2.50
CA ASN A 211 0.32 17.55 -2.43
C ASN A 211 0.51 18.71 -1.42
N GLU A 212 -0.26 18.76 -0.33
CA GLU A 212 -0.12 19.79 0.71
C GLU A 212 0.17 19.21 2.10
N GLY A 213 0.85 19.98 2.94
CA GLY A 213 1.08 19.66 4.36
C GLY A 213 1.79 18.31 4.57
N LEU A 214 1.13 17.40 5.28
CA LEU A 214 1.62 16.03 5.53
C LEU A 214 1.56 15.14 4.29
N GLY A 215 0.68 15.46 3.34
CA GLY A 215 0.48 14.72 2.09
C GLY A 215 1.30 15.25 0.92
N ALA A 216 2.22 16.21 1.16
CA ALA A 216 3.13 16.70 0.14
C ALA A 216 4.02 15.56 -0.37
N CYS A 217 4.08 15.39 -1.69
CA CYS A 217 4.74 14.25 -2.34
C CYS A 217 6.20 14.13 -1.90
N THR A 218 6.90 15.26 -1.79
CA THR A 218 8.33 15.34 -1.43
C THR A 218 8.63 15.01 0.04
N ARG A 219 7.60 14.84 0.88
CA ARG A 219 7.77 14.31 2.24
C ARG A 219 8.13 12.83 2.23
N CYS A 220 7.66 12.10 1.22
CA CYS A 220 7.88 10.66 1.08
C CYS A 220 8.71 10.32 -0.16
N HIS A 221 8.51 11.01 -1.28
CA HIS A 221 9.17 10.70 -2.54
C HIS A 221 10.29 11.66 -2.87
N GLN A 222 11.29 11.15 -3.58
CA GLN A 222 12.20 11.99 -4.34
C GLN A 222 11.62 12.23 -5.74
N ILE A 223 11.76 13.46 -6.25
CA ILE A 223 11.29 13.79 -7.59
C ILE A 223 12.18 13.03 -8.59
N PRO A 224 11.61 12.21 -9.50
CA PRO A 224 12.42 11.46 -10.46
C PRO A 224 13.13 12.37 -11.46
N ASP A 225 14.39 12.04 -11.77
CA ASP A 225 15.22 12.68 -12.79
C ASP A 225 14.96 12.15 -14.21
N LYS A 226 14.00 11.22 -14.35
CA LYS A 226 13.65 10.59 -15.62
C LYS A 226 13.21 11.60 -16.66
N LYS A 227 13.79 11.47 -17.87
CA LYS A 227 13.43 12.22 -19.07
C LYS A 227 12.36 11.45 -19.87
N PHE A 228 11.35 12.16 -20.36
CA PHE A 228 10.28 11.60 -21.18
C PHE A 228 10.39 12.15 -22.61
N ASP A 229 10.58 11.26 -23.58
CA ASP A 229 10.54 11.63 -25.00
C ASP A 229 9.08 11.79 -25.43
N LEU A 230 8.72 13.01 -25.87
CA LEU A 230 7.37 13.34 -26.33
C LEU A 230 7.23 13.22 -27.86
N GLY A 231 8.29 12.80 -28.55
CA GLY A 231 8.38 12.76 -30.00
C GLY A 231 8.78 14.11 -30.61
N GLY A 232 9.28 14.06 -31.85
CA GLY A 232 9.63 15.28 -32.58
C GLY A 232 10.79 16.08 -31.98
N GLY A 233 11.65 15.46 -31.17
CA GLY A 233 12.79 16.12 -30.52
C GLY A 233 12.47 16.82 -29.20
N THR A 234 11.22 16.81 -28.75
CA THR A 234 10.80 17.41 -27.48
C THR A 234 10.96 16.42 -26.33
N VAL A 235 11.64 16.85 -25.26
CA VAL A 235 11.86 16.05 -24.05
C VAL A 235 11.26 16.77 -22.85
N PHE A 236 10.47 16.06 -22.05
CA PHE A 236 9.93 16.55 -20.79
C PHE A 236 10.72 16.04 -19.59
N THR A 237 10.93 16.90 -18.60
CA THR A 237 11.58 16.59 -17.32
C THR A 237 10.78 17.20 -16.17
N HIS A 238 10.88 16.61 -14.97
CA HIS A 238 10.28 17.20 -13.78
C HIS A 238 10.94 18.53 -13.38
N GLU A 239 12.21 18.75 -13.75
CA GLU A 239 12.91 20.03 -13.57
C GLU A 239 12.19 21.16 -14.31
N LEU A 240 11.84 20.95 -15.58
CA LEU A 240 11.06 21.92 -16.36
C LEU A 240 9.70 22.20 -15.72
N ALA A 241 9.02 21.15 -15.23
CA ALA A 241 7.74 21.30 -14.54
C ALA A 241 7.87 22.12 -13.25
N TYR A 242 8.96 21.93 -12.50
CA TYR A 242 9.25 22.69 -11.29
C TYR A 242 9.58 24.16 -11.59
N GLU A 243 10.46 24.43 -12.57
CA GLU A 243 10.81 25.80 -13.01
C GLU A 243 9.56 26.59 -13.44
N ARG A 244 8.62 25.93 -14.11
CA ARG A 244 7.36 26.54 -14.55
C ARG A 244 6.24 26.50 -13.49
N SER A 245 6.52 26.00 -12.29
CA SER A 245 5.54 25.88 -11.20
C SER A 245 4.26 25.11 -11.60
N VAL A 246 4.42 24.06 -12.42
CA VAL A 246 3.31 23.21 -12.85
C VAL A 246 2.82 22.39 -11.66
N ASP A 247 1.53 22.53 -11.33
CA ASP A 247 0.91 21.75 -10.26
C ASP A 247 0.99 20.24 -10.56
N CYS A 248 1.51 19.46 -9.61
CA CYS A 248 1.64 18.01 -9.70
C CYS A 248 0.30 17.32 -9.99
N ALA A 249 -0.83 17.89 -9.52
CA ALA A 249 -2.17 17.35 -9.76
C ALA A 249 -2.50 17.24 -11.25
N ASN A 250 -1.89 18.08 -12.10
CA ASN A 250 -2.11 18.08 -13.54
C ASN A 250 -1.75 16.75 -14.22
N CYS A 251 -0.79 16.00 -13.65
CA CYS A 251 -0.35 14.70 -14.16
C CYS A 251 -0.64 13.56 -13.17
N HIS A 252 -0.58 13.85 -11.87
CA HIS A 252 -0.63 12.88 -10.77
C HIS A 252 -1.92 12.93 -9.93
N GLY A 253 -2.94 13.68 -10.35
CA GLY A 253 -4.19 13.84 -9.59
C GLY A 253 -4.97 12.54 -9.31
N ASP A 254 -4.67 11.44 -10.01
CA ASP A 254 -5.28 10.11 -9.87
C ASP A 254 -4.60 9.21 -8.82
N LEU A 255 -3.49 9.69 -8.24
CA LEU A 255 -2.64 8.87 -7.38
C LEU A 255 -3.29 8.49 -6.05
N ILE A 256 -4.27 9.25 -5.56
CA ILE A 256 -4.84 9.07 -4.22
C ILE A 256 -6.34 8.86 -4.37
N ARG A 257 -6.83 7.72 -3.90
CA ARG A 257 -8.26 7.33 -3.96
C ARG A 257 -8.76 6.93 -2.57
N GLY A 258 -9.92 7.46 -2.19
CA GLY A 258 -10.52 7.26 -0.87
C GLY A 258 -10.10 8.32 0.17
N ARG A 259 -10.91 8.44 1.23
CA ARG A 259 -10.72 9.43 2.31
C ARG A 259 -10.48 8.80 3.69
N GLY A 260 -10.35 7.48 3.73
CA GLY A 260 -10.14 6.74 4.98
C GLY A 260 -11.24 6.95 6.00
N GLU A 261 -12.49 7.04 5.56
CA GLU A 261 -13.66 7.25 6.43
C GLU A 261 -13.81 6.12 7.44
N VAL A 262 -14.51 6.40 8.54
CA VAL A 262 -14.78 5.42 9.60
C VAL A 262 -16.29 5.20 9.67
N PRO A 263 -16.83 4.23 8.92
CA PRO A 263 -18.24 3.84 9.03
C PRO A 263 -18.58 3.38 10.46
N ARG A 264 -19.71 3.83 11.01
CA ARG A 264 -20.13 3.50 12.39
C ARG A 264 -20.35 2.00 12.61
N GLU A 265 -20.70 1.28 11.55
CA GLU A 265 -20.97 -0.15 11.56
C GLU A 265 -19.73 -0.97 11.96
N ARG A 266 -18.52 -0.44 11.71
CA ARG A 266 -17.27 -1.10 12.11
C ARG A 266 -17.11 -1.23 13.62
N CYS A 267 -17.70 -0.30 14.39
CA CYS A 267 -17.70 -0.36 15.85
C CYS A 267 -18.48 -1.57 16.36
N GLY A 268 -19.59 -1.90 15.68
CA GLY A 268 -20.50 -3.00 16.03
C GLY A 268 -19.90 -4.40 15.94
N VAL A 269 -18.72 -4.53 15.33
CA VAL A 269 -18.03 -5.81 15.22
C VAL A 269 -17.43 -6.27 16.56
N CYS A 270 -17.08 -5.31 17.43
CA CYS A 270 -16.51 -5.59 18.75
C CYS A 270 -17.39 -5.08 19.89
N HIS A 271 -18.06 -3.94 19.69
CA HIS A 271 -18.90 -3.29 20.70
C HIS A 271 -20.37 -3.61 20.42
N ASN A 272 -21.05 -4.24 21.37
CA ASN A 272 -22.45 -4.66 21.22
C ASN A 272 -23.39 -4.02 22.26
N ARG A 273 -22.88 -3.16 23.15
CA ARG A 273 -23.69 -2.39 24.11
C ARG A 273 -23.68 -0.91 23.73
N GLN A 274 -24.80 -0.22 23.95
CA GLN A 274 -24.89 1.20 23.61
C GLN A 274 -23.96 2.08 24.45
N GLU A 275 -23.72 1.71 25.71
CA GLU A 275 -22.79 2.41 26.61
C GLU A 275 -21.35 2.43 26.09
N ASP A 276 -20.92 1.38 25.39
CA ASP A 276 -19.58 1.29 24.80
C ASP A 276 -19.37 2.36 23.70
N LEU A 277 -20.47 2.84 23.09
CA LEU A 277 -20.45 3.83 22.01
C LEU A 277 -20.74 5.26 22.49
N ALA A 278 -20.85 5.49 23.81
CA ALA A 278 -21.18 6.81 24.36
C ALA A 278 -20.18 7.91 23.99
N ARG A 279 -18.92 7.55 23.72
CA ARG A 279 -17.83 8.45 23.33
C ARG A 279 -17.32 8.22 21.91
N ILE A 280 -18.18 7.70 21.03
CA ILE A 280 -17.81 7.36 19.65
C ILE A 280 -17.32 8.56 18.82
N ASP A 281 -17.72 9.78 19.16
CA ASP A 281 -17.27 10.98 18.44
C ASP A 281 -15.98 11.59 19.04
N ASP A 282 -15.48 11.07 20.17
CA ASP A 282 -14.21 11.49 20.78
C ASP A 282 -13.03 10.74 20.15
N HIS A 283 -12.59 11.26 19.01
CA HIS A 283 -11.47 10.71 18.24
C HIS A 283 -10.13 10.60 18.99
N VAL A 284 -9.86 11.43 20.01
CA VAL A 284 -8.62 11.33 20.80
C VAL A 284 -8.71 10.13 21.74
N PHE A 285 -9.83 10.01 22.45
CA PHE A 285 -10.11 8.86 23.29
C PHE A 285 -10.09 7.55 22.49
N LEU A 286 -10.76 7.52 21.34
CA LEU A 286 -10.81 6.33 20.50
C LEU A 286 -9.43 5.86 20.09
N HIS A 287 -8.55 6.76 19.62
CA HIS A 287 -7.18 6.39 19.25
C HIS A 287 -6.35 5.98 20.47
N GLN A 288 -6.49 6.66 21.61
CA GLN A 288 -5.74 6.33 22.81
C GLN A 288 -6.06 4.90 23.28
N THR A 289 -7.34 4.57 23.45
CA THR A 289 -7.76 3.24 23.89
C THR A 289 -7.47 2.18 22.83
N HIS A 290 -7.88 2.39 21.58
CA HIS A 290 -7.80 1.33 20.57
C HIS A 290 -6.39 1.21 19.96
N VAL A 291 -5.74 2.31 19.59
CA VAL A 291 -4.42 2.25 18.92
C VAL A 291 -3.28 2.23 19.93
N THR A 292 -3.30 3.14 20.90
CA THR A 292 -2.18 3.33 21.83
C THR A 292 -2.15 2.30 22.96
N GLU A 293 -3.29 1.87 23.50
CA GLU A 293 -3.36 0.93 24.64
C GLU A 293 -3.54 -0.51 24.18
N HIS A 294 -4.50 -0.76 23.27
CA HIS A 294 -4.91 -2.11 22.88
C HIS A 294 -4.48 -2.57 21.48
N LYS A 295 -3.78 -1.71 20.71
CA LYS A 295 -3.18 -2.08 19.43
C LYS A 295 -4.18 -2.70 18.43
N ILE A 296 -5.30 -2.02 18.21
CA ILE A 296 -6.24 -2.28 17.11
C ILE A 296 -5.68 -1.70 15.81
N ASP A 297 -5.75 -2.46 14.73
CA ASP A 297 -5.19 -2.07 13.45
C ASP A 297 -6.03 -0.93 12.85
N CYS A 298 -5.37 0.05 12.20
CA CYS A 298 -6.05 1.24 11.71
C CYS A 298 -7.18 0.89 10.72
N LEU A 299 -6.96 -0.14 9.90
CA LEU A 299 -7.90 -0.64 8.91
C LEU A 299 -9.04 -1.48 9.49
N ASP A 300 -9.10 -1.72 10.80
CA ASP A 300 -10.29 -2.28 11.45
C ASP A 300 -11.39 -1.21 11.58
N CYS A 301 -11.00 0.06 11.71
CA CYS A 301 -11.92 1.20 11.79
C CYS A 301 -11.97 2.01 10.50
N HIS A 302 -10.83 2.25 9.85
CA HIS A 302 -10.75 3.08 8.66
C HIS A 302 -10.94 2.26 7.38
N LEU A 303 -11.66 2.82 6.41
CA LEU A 303 -11.58 2.39 5.02
C LEU A 303 -10.16 2.61 4.48
N ALA A 304 -9.70 1.78 3.54
CA ALA A 304 -8.38 1.98 2.95
C ALA A 304 -8.34 3.27 2.11
N ILE A 305 -7.20 3.97 2.14
CA ILE A 305 -6.84 4.94 1.10
C ILE A 305 -5.89 4.21 0.16
N GLU A 306 -6.18 4.24 -1.12
CA GLU A 306 -5.32 3.69 -2.15
C GLU A 306 -4.36 4.76 -2.66
N HIS A 307 -3.09 4.37 -2.80
CA HIS A 307 -2.07 5.21 -3.42
C HIS A 307 -1.34 4.44 -4.50
N SER A 308 -1.72 4.65 -5.76
CA SER A 308 -1.18 3.93 -6.91
C SER A 308 -1.43 4.66 -8.22
N LEU A 309 -0.59 4.40 -9.22
CA LEU A 309 -0.80 4.89 -10.58
C LEU A 309 -1.96 4.16 -11.25
N ASP A 310 -2.98 4.91 -11.67
CA ASP A 310 -4.05 4.35 -12.49
C ASP A 310 -3.60 4.27 -13.95
N ARG A 311 -3.37 3.05 -14.45
CA ARG A 311 -2.92 2.84 -15.84
C ARG A 311 -4.02 3.10 -16.87
N GLN A 312 -5.28 3.11 -16.46
CA GLN A 312 -6.46 3.31 -17.31
C GLN A 312 -7.17 4.64 -17.01
N LYS A 313 -6.48 5.57 -16.32
CA LYS A 313 -6.98 6.90 -15.95
C LYS A 313 -7.79 7.62 -17.02
N ILE A 314 -7.33 7.63 -18.27
CA ILE A 314 -8.02 8.31 -19.38
C ILE A 314 -9.34 7.60 -19.72
N GLN A 315 -9.33 6.26 -19.75
CA GLN A 315 -10.55 5.46 -19.94
C GLN A 315 -11.52 5.66 -18.77
N HIS A 316 -11.02 5.63 -17.54
CA HIS A 316 -11.84 5.81 -16.33
C HIS A 316 -12.49 7.20 -16.28
N ALA A 317 -11.70 8.26 -16.55
CA ALA A 317 -12.21 9.63 -16.61
C ALA A 317 -13.28 9.83 -17.70
N ALA A 318 -13.21 9.07 -18.79
CA ALA A 318 -14.24 9.08 -19.83
C ALA A 318 -15.47 8.23 -19.44
N SER A 319 -15.28 7.17 -18.66
CA SER A 319 -16.33 6.26 -18.22
C SER A 319 -17.15 6.79 -17.03
N ASP A 320 -16.65 7.76 -16.27
CA ASP A 320 -17.40 8.40 -15.17
C ASP A 320 -18.75 9.00 -15.65
N CYS A 321 -18.87 9.30 -16.94
CA CYS A 321 -20.10 9.79 -17.59
C CYS A 321 -20.93 8.68 -18.27
N ALA A 322 -20.37 7.47 -18.42
CA ALA A 322 -20.96 6.37 -19.19
C ALA A 322 -22.23 5.79 -18.55
N ALA A 323 -22.41 5.96 -17.24
CA ALA A 323 -23.61 5.54 -16.53
C ALA A 323 -24.88 6.26 -17.03
N CYS A 324 -24.75 7.51 -17.51
CA CYS A 324 -25.87 8.29 -18.04
C CYS A 324 -25.79 8.46 -19.57
N HIS A 325 -24.58 8.49 -20.15
CA HIS A 325 -24.37 8.58 -21.60
C HIS A 325 -23.22 7.66 -22.04
N PRO A 326 -23.51 6.42 -22.46
CA PRO A 326 -22.48 5.54 -23.00
C PRO A 326 -21.87 6.20 -24.24
N ASP A 327 -20.54 6.34 -24.25
CA ASP A 327 -19.74 6.80 -25.38
C ASP A 327 -19.73 8.30 -25.76
N HIS A 328 -20.25 9.22 -24.93
CA HIS A 328 -20.27 10.65 -25.30
C HIS A 328 -18.87 11.24 -25.62
N HIS A 329 -17.81 10.71 -25.00
CA HIS A 329 -16.43 11.17 -25.19
C HIS A 329 -15.54 10.19 -25.98
N ARG A 330 -16.11 9.14 -26.58
CA ARG A 330 -15.33 8.05 -27.18
C ARG A 330 -14.35 8.54 -28.23
N GLU A 331 -14.80 9.41 -29.14
CA GLU A 331 -13.96 9.88 -30.23
C GLU A 331 -12.85 10.83 -29.75
N GLN A 332 -13.13 11.67 -28.75
CA GLN A 332 -12.14 12.55 -28.13
C GLN A 332 -11.06 11.73 -27.40
N VAL A 333 -11.45 10.66 -26.70
CA VAL A 333 -10.51 9.73 -26.05
C VAL A 333 -9.63 9.02 -27.09
N ASN A 334 -10.25 8.49 -28.15
CA ASN A 334 -9.55 7.83 -29.24
C ASN A 334 -8.51 8.77 -29.89
N MET A 335 -8.90 10.01 -30.19
CA MET A 335 -7.99 11.03 -30.73
C MET A 335 -6.86 11.36 -29.77
N LEU A 336 -7.16 11.59 -28.49
CA LEU A 336 -6.14 11.84 -27.46
C LEU A 336 -5.11 10.71 -27.40
N GLN A 337 -5.56 9.46 -27.56
CA GLN A 337 -4.72 8.24 -27.58
C GLN A 337 -4.10 7.92 -28.95
N GLY A 338 -4.44 8.71 -29.96
CA GLY A 338 -3.97 8.60 -31.34
C GLY A 338 -4.42 7.33 -32.06
N MET A 339 -5.66 6.94 -31.83
CA MET A 339 -6.36 5.83 -32.48
C MET A 339 -7.71 6.29 -33.01
N GLY A 340 -8.39 5.47 -33.82
CA GLY A 340 -9.75 5.73 -34.33
C GLY A 340 -9.82 6.01 -35.83
N GLY A 341 -8.75 6.54 -36.43
CA GLY A 341 -8.63 6.70 -37.88
C GLY A 341 -8.32 5.37 -38.58
N LYS A 342 -8.89 5.17 -39.77
CA LYS A 342 -8.69 4.01 -40.63
C LYS A 342 -7.55 4.18 -41.62
N SER A 343 -7.30 5.41 -42.09
CA SER A 343 -6.28 5.70 -43.11
C SER A 343 -4.85 5.75 -42.59
N ILE A 344 -4.63 5.78 -41.27
CA ILE A 344 -3.28 5.80 -40.69
C ILE A 344 -3.16 4.86 -39.48
N PRO A 345 -1.98 4.30 -39.20
CA PRO A 345 -1.75 3.52 -37.98
C PRO A 345 -1.82 4.40 -36.73
N ARG A 346 -1.92 3.74 -35.56
CA ARG A 346 -1.89 4.40 -34.25
C ARG A 346 -0.60 5.19 -34.06
N HIS A 347 -0.70 6.41 -33.53
CA HIS A 347 0.44 7.24 -33.17
C HIS A 347 0.28 7.83 -31.77
N THR A 348 1.22 7.56 -30.87
CA THR A 348 1.13 7.97 -29.46
C THR A 348 1.22 9.49 -29.31
N ASN A 349 0.45 10.03 -28.38
CA ASN A 349 0.44 11.46 -28.06
C ASN A 349 1.40 11.78 -26.90
N GLY A 350 2.26 12.78 -27.06
CA GLY A 350 3.13 13.27 -25.99
C GLY A 350 2.36 13.65 -24.72
N MET A 351 1.17 14.25 -24.84
CA MET A 351 0.34 14.60 -23.67
C MET A 351 -0.11 13.38 -22.87
N VAL A 352 -0.37 12.26 -23.53
CA VAL A 352 -0.71 10.98 -22.86
C VAL A 352 0.52 10.35 -22.24
N SER A 353 1.68 10.44 -22.89
CA SER A 353 2.96 9.94 -22.37
C SER A 353 3.35 10.57 -21.04
N VAL A 354 2.94 11.82 -20.79
CA VAL A 354 3.13 12.53 -19.49
C VAL A 354 1.90 12.50 -18.59
N ARG A 355 0.90 11.67 -18.90
CA ARG A 355 -0.30 11.41 -18.08
C ARG A 355 -1.24 12.61 -17.86
N LEU A 356 -1.28 13.56 -18.79
CA LEU A 356 -2.28 14.62 -18.76
C LEU A 356 -3.68 14.03 -18.95
N GLU A 357 -4.66 14.59 -18.25
CA GLU A 357 -6.07 14.17 -18.30
C GLU A 357 -6.99 15.27 -18.80
N CYS A 358 -8.26 14.90 -19.06
CA CYS A 358 -9.27 15.82 -19.60
C CYS A 358 -9.41 17.08 -18.75
N ARG A 359 -9.49 16.92 -17.42
CA ARG A 359 -9.65 18.03 -16.45
C ARG A 359 -8.44 18.94 -16.39
N THR A 360 -7.27 18.48 -16.83
CA THR A 360 -6.07 19.32 -16.93
C THR A 360 -6.27 20.46 -17.92
N CYS A 361 -7.05 20.25 -18.99
CA CYS A 361 -7.37 21.29 -19.97
C CYS A 361 -8.79 21.86 -19.76
N HIS A 362 -9.76 21.03 -19.37
CA HIS A 362 -11.17 21.41 -19.19
C HIS A 362 -11.44 21.97 -17.79
N ARG A 363 -11.05 23.22 -17.55
CA ARG A 363 -11.12 23.88 -16.24
C ARG A 363 -12.18 24.97 -16.11
N TYR A 364 -12.76 25.42 -17.21
CA TYR A 364 -13.71 26.52 -17.18
C TYR A 364 -15.13 25.98 -17.11
N LYS A 365 -15.83 26.30 -16.02
CA LYS A 365 -17.22 25.95 -15.81
C LYS A 365 -18.10 26.89 -16.66
N GLU A 366 -18.96 26.31 -17.48
CA GLU A 366 -20.00 27.03 -18.23
C GLU A 366 -21.35 26.40 -17.93
N GLU A 367 -22.30 27.22 -17.49
CA GLU A 367 -23.66 26.78 -17.21
C GLU A 367 -24.56 27.14 -18.39
N GLY A 368 -25.18 26.12 -18.98
CA GLY A 368 -26.13 26.30 -20.07
C GLY A 368 -27.47 26.87 -19.59
N PRO A 369 -28.33 27.30 -20.53
CA PRO A 369 -29.65 27.89 -20.21
C PRO A 369 -30.57 26.96 -19.41
N THR A 370 -30.36 25.64 -19.51
CA THR A 370 -31.09 24.58 -18.82
C THR A 370 -30.49 24.22 -17.45
N GLY A 371 -29.48 24.96 -16.98
CA GLY A 371 -28.71 24.65 -15.76
C GLY A 371 -27.67 23.53 -15.94
N THR A 372 -27.49 23.03 -17.17
CA THR A 372 -26.49 21.99 -17.47
C THR A 372 -25.08 22.57 -17.36
N VAL A 373 -24.28 22.03 -16.46
CA VAL A 373 -22.87 22.43 -16.27
C VAL A 373 -21.99 21.68 -17.26
N THR A 374 -21.22 22.40 -18.06
CA THR A 374 -20.16 21.84 -18.92
C THR A 374 -18.80 22.41 -18.53
N TRP A 375 -17.76 21.59 -18.64
CA TRP A 375 -16.38 22.01 -18.42
C TRP A 375 -15.69 22.17 -19.76
N LYS A 376 -15.29 23.40 -20.09
CA LYS A 376 -14.61 23.72 -21.34
C LYS A 376 -13.13 23.97 -21.14
N ALA A 377 -12.37 23.65 -22.17
CA ALA A 377 -10.98 24.05 -22.29
C ALA A 377 -10.88 25.42 -22.97
N SER A 378 -9.80 26.14 -22.67
CA SER A 378 -9.46 27.38 -23.35
C SER A 378 -7.98 27.41 -23.69
N ILE A 379 -7.60 28.11 -24.75
CA ILE A 379 -6.21 28.12 -25.23
C ILE A 379 -5.20 28.62 -24.18
N GLN A 380 -5.66 29.43 -23.22
CA GLN A 380 -4.84 29.94 -22.12
C GLN A 380 -4.32 28.83 -21.22
N VAL A 381 -5.00 27.67 -21.11
CA VAL A 381 -4.52 26.54 -20.28
C VAL A 381 -3.22 25.95 -20.83
N CYS A 382 -2.98 26.09 -22.14
CA CYS A 382 -1.75 25.63 -22.77
C CYS A 382 -0.53 26.42 -22.28
N GLY A 383 -0.73 27.71 -21.96
CA GLY A 383 0.33 28.61 -21.48
C GLY A 383 0.87 28.27 -20.09
N ALA A 384 0.19 27.40 -19.34
CA ALA A 384 0.72 26.87 -18.09
C ALA A 384 1.90 25.90 -18.31
N CYS A 385 1.96 25.26 -19.47
CA CYS A 385 3.00 24.27 -19.81
C CYS A 385 3.90 24.74 -20.95
N HIS A 386 3.36 25.48 -21.91
CA HIS A 386 4.07 25.95 -23.11
C HIS A 386 4.34 27.45 -23.05
N GLU A 387 5.34 27.91 -23.79
CA GLU A 387 5.65 29.34 -23.88
C GLU A 387 4.45 30.15 -24.39
N ALA A 388 4.20 31.31 -23.78
CA ALA A 388 3.08 32.17 -24.16
C ALA A 388 3.14 32.63 -25.63
N THR A 389 4.35 32.72 -26.20
CA THR A 389 4.64 33.03 -27.60
C THR A 389 4.08 31.98 -28.58
N ALA A 390 3.81 30.75 -28.12
CA ALA A 390 3.25 29.68 -28.94
C ALA A 390 1.72 29.77 -29.10
N LEU A 391 1.02 30.49 -28.21
CA LEU A 391 -0.45 30.54 -28.20
C LEU A 391 -1.06 31.13 -29.49
N PRO A 392 -0.53 32.23 -30.08
CA PRO A 392 -1.05 32.75 -31.34
C PRO A 392 -0.94 31.74 -32.50
N ALA A 393 0.17 30.99 -32.55
CA ALA A 393 0.36 29.94 -33.56
C ALA A 393 -0.64 28.79 -33.37
N LEU A 394 -0.92 28.38 -32.12
CA LEU A 394 -1.95 27.39 -31.83
C LEU A 394 -3.34 27.87 -32.24
N GLN A 395 -3.65 29.14 -31.98
CA GLN A 395 -4.93 29.73 -32.36
C GLN A 395 -5.09 29.75 -33.89
N ALA A 396 -4.05 30.15 -34.61
CA ALA A 396 -4.02 30.14 -36.06
C ALA A 396 -4.17 28.71 -36.62
N TYR A 397 -3.47 27.73 -36.04
CA TYR A 397 -3.60 26.31 -36.38
C TYR A 397 -5.06 25.85 -36.24
N HIS A 398 -5.70 26.12 -35.10
CA HIS A 398 -7.08 25.68 -34.86
C HIS A 398 -8.09 26.32 -35.83
N GLN A 399 -7.87 27.58 -36.25
CA GLN A 399 -8.72 28.22 -37.27
C GLN A 399 -8.49 27.62 -38.66
N GLN A 400 -7.24 27.42 -39.07
CA GLN A 400 -6.90 26.77 -40.35
C GLN A 400 -7.44 25.34 -40.39
N TRP A 401 -7.38 24.61 -39.28
CA TRP A 401 -7.92 23.26 -39.15
C TRP A 401 -9.42 23.20 -39.42
N LYS A 402 -10.21 24.12 -38.84
CA LYS A 402 -11.66 24.21 -39.08
C LYS A 402 -11.98 24.44 -40.57
N ALA A 403 -11.24 25.34 -41.21
CA ALA A 403 -11.42 25.62 -42.64
C ALA A 403 -11.05 24.41 -43.51
N ALA A 404 -9.92 23.75 -43.20
CA ALA A 404 -9.46 22.56 -43.92
C ALA A 404 -10.47 21.42 -43.81
N LEU A 405 -11.05 21.17 -42.64
CA LEU A 405 -12.04 20.11 -42.44
C LEU A 405 -13.29 20.34 -43.32
N VAL A 406 -13.81 21.57 -43.35
CA VAL A 406 -14.96 21.92 -44.20
C VAL A 406 -14.66 21.68 -45.68
N ALA A 407 -13.44 22.03 -46.13
CA ALA A 407 -13.02 21.83 -47.51
C ALA A 407 -12.85 20.35 -47.87
N LEU A 408 -12.29 19.53 -46.98
CA LEU A 408 -12.17 18.07 -47.19
C LEU A 408 -13.54 17.39 -47.20
N GLU A 409 -14.47 17.80 -46.32
CA GLU A 409 -15.85 17.31 -46.34
C GLU A 409 -16.56 17.64 -47.65
N ASP A 410 -16.33 18.83 -48.21
CA ASP A 410 -16.87 19.21 -49.52
C ASP A 410 -16.28 18.38 -50.67
N ALA A 411 -14.97 18.14 -50.64
CA ALA A 411 -14.29 17.27 -51.59
C ALA A 411 -14.84 15.82 -51.53
N ALA A 412 -15.05 15.28 -50.33
CA ALA A 412 -15.64 13.96 -50.15
C ALA A 412 -17.07 13.88 -50.69
N ARG A 413 -17.91 14.91 -50.44
CA ARG A 413 -19.26 14.98 -51.03
C ARG A 413 -19.23 14.98 -52.55
N LYS A 414 -18.35 15.76 -53.17
CA LYS A 414 -18.18 15.78 -54.65
C LYS A 414 -17.70 14.44 -55.18
N ALA A 415 -16.76 13.79 -54.50
CA ALA A 415 -16.30 12.45 -54.84
C ALA A 415 -17.43 11.41 -54.76
N ARG A 416 -18.28 11.47 -53.73
CA ARG A 416 -19.47 10.62 -53.60
C ARG A 416 -20.42 10.78 -54.77
N GLN A 417 -20.80 12.02 -55.07
CA GLN A 417 -21.71 12.32 -56.19
C GLN A 417 -21.14 11.85 -57.54
N ALA A 418 -19.84 12.06 -57.76
CA ALA A 418 -19.18 11.60 -58.98
C ALA A 418 -19.09 10.09 -59.08
N LEU A 419 -18.86 9.39 -57.96
CA LEU A 419 -18.83 7.93 -57.91
C LEU A 419 -20.21 7.32 -58.16
N GLU A 420 -21.27 7.93 -57.63
CA GLU A 420 -22.66 7.52 -57.88
C GLU A 420 -23.08 7.72 -59.36
N ALA A 421 -22.56 8.77 -60.00
CA ALA A 421 -22.82 9.07 -61.41
C ALA A 421 -21.91 8.31 -62.39
N ALA A 422 -20.79 7.75 -61.92
CA ALA A 422 -19.81 7.09 -62.77
C ALA A 422 -20.25 5.68 -63.18
N THR A 423 -20.10 5.34 -64.46
CA THR A 423 -20.26 3.97 -64.95
C THR A 423 -18.91 3.27 -64.92
N LEU A 424 -18.67 2.46 -63.88
CA LEU A 424 -17.41 1.73 -63.66
C LEU A 424 -17.65 0.22 -63.52
N PRO A 425 -16.68 -0.64 -63.86
CA PRO A 425 -16.74 -2.06 -63.56
C PRO A 425 -16.91 -2.31 -62.04
N GLU A 426 -17.75 -3.27 -61.66
CA GLU A 426 -18.12 -3.51 -60.26
C GLU A 426 -16.93 -3.70 -59.29
N PRO A 427 -15.84 -4.41 -59.64
CA PRO A 427 -14.68 -4.51 -58.74
C PRO A 427 -14.01 -3.15 -58.48
N GLN A 428 -13.92 -2.30 -59.50
CA GLN A 428 -13.36 -0.96 -59.39
C GLN A 428 -14.30 -0.03 -58.61
N ALA A 429 -15.60 -0.07 -58.92
CA ALA A 429 -16.61 0.70 -58.21
C ALA A 429 -16.63 0.35 -56.71
N LYS A 430 -16.57 -0.94 -56.36
CA LYS A 430 -16.48 -1.40 -54.97
C LYS A 430 -15.21 -0.88 -54.29
N GLN A 431 -14.05 -0.98 -54.91
CA GLN A 431 -12.79 -0.48 -54.35
C GLN A 431 -12.86 1.03 -54.05
N LEU A 432 -13.43 1.82 -54.96
CA LEU A 432 -13.60 3.27 -54.75
C LEU A 432 -14.63 3.57 -53.66
N ARG A 433 -15.74 2.81 -53.58
CA ARG A 433 -16.74 2.94 -52.51
C ARG A 433 -16.14 2.64 -51.14
N ASP A 434 -15.38 1.55 -51.01
CA ASP A 434 -14.74 1.17 -49.75
C ASP A 434 -13.73 2.26 -49.31
N ARG A 435 -12.93 2.79 -50.24
CA ARG A 435 -11.99 3.89 -49.95
C ARG A 435 -12.69 5.18 -49.55
N LEU A 436 -13.78 5.53 -50.22
CA LEU A 436 -14.58 6.70 -49.87
C LEU A 436 -15.24 6.54 -48.49
N ALA A 437 -15.74 5.34 -48.17
CA ALA A 437 -16.31 5.06 -46.85
C ALA A 437 -15.28 5.20 -45.72
N ASP A 438 -14.03 4.81 -45.94
CA ASP A 438 -12.95 5.02 -44.98
C ASP A 438 -12.61 6.50 -44.81
N VAL A 439 -12.54 7.26 -45.91
CA VAL A 439 -12.36 8.73 -45.87
C VAL A 439 -13.49 9.42 -45.10
N GLU A 440 -14.73 9.03 -45.33
CA GLU A 440 -15.90 9.61 -44.67
C GLU A 440 -15.95 9.28 -43.18
N HIS A 441 -15.58 8.05 -42.81
CA HIS A 441 -15.38 7.67 -41.42
C HIS A 441 -14.32 8.55 -40.76
N ASP A 442 -13.17 8.72 -41.38
CA ASP A 442 -12.06 9.51 -40.83
C ASP A 442 -12.40 11.00 -40.72
N LEU A 443 -13.17 11.55 -41.68
CA LEU A 443 -13.70 12.91 -41.58
C LEU A 443 -14.68 13.08 -40.42
N ALA A 444 -15.63 12.14 -40.26
CA ALA A 444 -16.57 12.15 -39.14
C ALA A 444 -15.85 12.05 -37.79
N PHE A 445 -14.80 11.22 -37.73
CA PHE A 445 -13.92 11.09 -36.58
C PHE A 445 -13.18 12.41 -36.28
N LEU A 446 -12.51 13.04 -37.27
CA LEU A 446 -11.84 14.32 -37.09
C LEU A 446 -12.78 15.44 -36.60
N ARG A 447 -14.03 15.44 -37.10
CA ARG A 447 -15.05 16.42 -36.72
C ARG A 447 -15.49 16.28 -35.27
N SER A 448 -15.80 15.06 -34.85
CA SER A 448 -16.30 14.77 -33.50
C SER A 448 -15.18 14.85 -32.47
N ALA A 449 -14.02 14.28 -32.78
CA ALA A 449 -12.93 14.16 -31.85
C ALA A 449 -12.16 15.45 -31.61
N ASN A 450 -12.18 16.40 -32.57
CA ASN A 450 -11.40 17.64 -32.56
C ASN A 450 -9.87 17.41 -32.49
N GLY A 451 -9.16 17.82 -33.55
CA GLY A 451 -7.71 17.59 -33.69
C GLY A 451 -6.84 18.20 -32.59
N ILE A 452 -7.36 19.11 -31.77
CA ILE A 452 -6.62 19.69 -30.64
C ILE A 452 -6.19 18.65 -29.60
N HIS A 453 -6.93 17.54 -29.47
CA HIS A 453 -6.57 16.48 -28.52
C HIS A 453 -5.30 15.73 -28.95
N ASN A 454 -4.98 15.70 -30.25
CA ASN A 454 -3.72 15.14 -30.77
C ASN A 454 -3.39 15.74 -32.15
N ILE A 455 -2.74 16.90 -32.11
CA ILE A 455 -2.47 17.73 -33.29
C ILE A 455 -1.67 17.00 -34.36
N HIS A 456 -0.69 16.18 -33.95
CA HIS A 456 0.14 15.42 -34.89
C HIS A 456 -0.66 14.31 -35.56
N TYR A 457 -1.41 13.51 -34.79
CA TYR A 457 -2.24 12.45 -35.34
C TYR A 457 -3.33 13.01 -36.26
N ALA A 458 -3.99 14.09 -35.86
CA ALA A 458 -4.99 14.77 -36.68
C ALA A 458 -4.39 15.27 -38.00
N SER A 459 -3.21 15.90 -37.94
CA SER A 459 -2.54 16.42 -39.15
C SER A 459 -2.13 15.31 -40.11
N SER A 460 -1.58 14.19 -39.59
CA SER A 460 -1.27 13.00 -40.41
C SER A 460 -2.53 12.37 -41.00
N LEU A 461 -3.63 12.33 -40.25
CA LEU A 461 -4.89 11.78 -40.74
C LEU A 461 -5.50 12.66 -41.85
N ALA A 462 -5.48 13.98 -41.67
CA ALA A 462 -5.94 14.92 -42.70
C ALA A 462 -5.08 14.86 -43.97
N GLN A 463 -3.77 14.65 -43.83
CA GLN A 463 -2.89 14.40 -44.97
C GLN A 463 -3.31 13.14 -45.73
N ALA A 464 -3.50 12.02 -45.04
CA ALA A 464 -3.92 10.76 -45.65
C ALA A 464 -5.30 10.89 -46.33
N ILE A 465 -6.26 11.57 -45.69
CA ILE A 465 -7.57 11.88 -46.27
C ILE A 465 -7.42 12.67 -47.58
N ARG A 466 -6.59 13.73 -47.58
CA ARG A 466 -6.34 14.54 -48.78
C ARG A 466 -5.74 13.71 -49.91
N ASP A 467 -4.80 12.82 -49.59
CA ASP A 467 -4.15 11.96 -50.57
C ASP A 467 -5.13 10.93 -51.15
N HIS A 468 -5.95 10.30 -50.31
CA HIS A 468 -7.02 9.41 -50.76
C HIS A 468 -8.10 10.12 -51.60
N LEU A 469 -8.50 11.34 -51.22
CA LEU A 469 -9.40 12.15 -52.03
C LEU A 469 -8.76 12.54 -53.37
N GLY A 470 -7.45 12.79 -53.40
CA GLY A 470 -6.71 13.03 -54.64
C GLY A 470 -6.69 11.81 -55.57
N GLU A 471 -6.55 10.61 -55.01
CA GLU A 471 -6.67 9.35 -55.78
C GLU A 471 -8.09 9.13 -56.30
N LEU A 472 -9.11 9.34 -55.47
CA LEU A 472 -10.52 9.28 -55.88
C LEU A 472 -10.82 10.31 -56.98
N ALA A 473 -10.32 11.54 -56.84
CA ALA A 473 -10.48 12.58 -57.84
C ALA A 473 -9.84 12.20 -59.18
N ARG A 474 -8.63 11.61 -59.16
CA ARG A 474 -7.98 11.09 -60.39
C ARG A 474 -8.79 9.97 -61.03
N ALA A 475 -9.28 9.01 -60.24
CA ALA A 475 -10.08 7.89 -60.74
C ALA A 475 -11.42 8.34 -61.34
N LEU A 476 -12.03 9.39 -60.76
CA LEU A 476 -13.33 9.93 -61.15
C LEU A 476 -13.24 11.13 -62.10
N LYS A 477 -12.04 11.51 -62.54
CA LYS A 477 -11.77 12.67 -63.42
C LYS A 477 -12.28 14.00 -62.85
N LEU A 478 -12.21 14.17 -61.53
CA LEU A 478 -12.52 15.41 -60.84
C LEU A 478 -11.31 16.36 -60.81
N PRO A 479 -11.53 17.67 -60.58
CA PRO A 479 -10.43 18.60 -60.34
C PRO A 479 -9.52 18.16 -59.18
N PRO A 480 -8.22 18.52 -59.21
CA PRO A 480 -7.29 18.23 -58.12
C PRO A 480 -7.78 18.77 -56.77
N ILE A 481 -7.53 18.01 -55.71
CA ILE A 481 -7.89 18.40 -54.35
C ILE A 481 -6.81 19.34 -53.78
N ASP A 482 -7.04 20.65 -53.94
CA ASP A 482 -6.16 21.69 -53.40
C ASP A 482 -6.70 22.20 -52.04
N VAL A 483 -6.63 21.34 -51.03
CA VAL A 483 -6.95 21.74 -49.66
C VAL A 483 -5.67 22.09 -48.92
N LYS A 484 -5.58 23.34 -48.48
CA LYS A 484 -4.50 23.83 -47.61
C LYS A 484 -4.69 23.30 -46.19
N LEU A 485 -3.92 22.28 -45.84
CA LEU A 485 -3.84 21.78 -44.48
C LEU A 485 -3.02 22.75 -43.61
N PRO A 486 -3.33 22.84 -42.30
CA PRO A 486 -2.53 23.67 -41.41
C PRO A 486 -1.07 23.23 -41.41
N THR A 487 -0.16 24.21 -41.44
CA THR A 487 1.27 23.96 -41.28
C THR A 487 1.55 23.36 -39.91
N SER A 488 2.52 22.45 -39.84
CA SER A 488 2.96 21.88 -38.56
C SER A 488 3.29 23.00 -37.59
N LEU A 489 2.76 22.91 -36.37
CA LEU A 489 3.17 23.81 -35.31
C LEU A 489 4.71 23.73 -35.17
N PRO A 490 5.38 24.85 -34.87
CA PRO A 490 6.80 24.80 -34.52
C PRO A 490 7.02 23.77 -33.42
N GLN A 491 8.22 23.17 -33.32
CA GLN A 491 8.54 22.37 -32.14
C GLN A 491 8.38 23.25 -30.90
N TRP A 492 7.42 22.91 -30.05
CA TRP A 492 7.20 23.61 -28.80
C TRP A 492 8.33 23.19 -27.86
N LYS A 493 9.12 24.17 -27.41
CA LYS A 493 10.10 23.98 -26.35
C LYS A 493 9.41 23.99 -24.99
#